data_AF-K6VNV9-F1
#
_entry.id   AF-K6VNV9-F1
#
_cell.length_a   1.000
_cell.length_b   1.000
_cell.length_c   1.000
_cell.angle_alpha   90.00
_cell.angle_beta   90.00
_cell.angle_gamma   90.00
#
_symmetry.space_group_name_H-M   'P 1'
#
loop_
_entity.id
_entity.type
_entity.pdbx_description
1 polymer ?
#
loop_
_entity_poly.entity_id
_entity_poly.type
_entity_poly.pdbx_seq_one_letter_code
_entity_poly.pdbx_strand_id
1 'polypeptide(L)'
;MRTFITKIDIDERLARGESELVCPPDVTITDLAAEYARSRGMAVRRVEAAGVAAAGEGAVDPQVRAKVRSAVLAQLGHVPPGLDEAIDRVLRGS
;
A
#
# COMPACT_ATOMS: atom_id res chain seq x y z
N MET A 1 12.51 -18.52 1.38
CA MET A 1 11.23 -19.25 1.55
C MET A 1 10.18 -18.19 1.76
N ARG A 2 9.08 -18.20 1.00
CA ARG A 2 8.07 -17.12 1.03
C ARG A 2 6.86 -17.61 1.83
N THR A 3 6.43 -16.84 2.81
CA THR A 3 5.37 -17.25 3.75
C THR A 3 4.07 -16.55 3.38
N PHE A 4 2.96 -17.29 3.35
CA PHE A 4 1.65 -16.74 3.01
C PHE A 4 0.81 -16.61 4.27
N ILE A 5 0.25 -15.42 4.51
CA ILE A 5 -0.68 -15.21 5.62
C ILE A 5 -2.08 -15.54 5.16
N THR A 6 -2.74 -16.43 5.89
CA THR A 6 -4.11 -16.84 5.64
C THR A 6 -5.06 -16.30 6.70
N LYS A 7 -6.36 -16.53 6.50
CA LYS A 7 -7.41 -16.18 7.47
C LYS A 7 -7.15 -16.78 8.86
N ILE A 8 -6.63 -18.02 8.91
CA ILE A 8 -6.38 -18.72 10.17
C ILE A 8 -5.28 -18.01 10.96
N ASP A 9 -4.20 -17.59 10.29
CA ASP A 9 -3.12 -16.83 10.92
C ASP A 9 -3.60 -15.50 11.52
N ILE A 10 -4.56 -14.85 10.86
CA ILE A 10 -5.17 -13.60 11.32
C ILE A 10 -6.02 -13.85 12.58
N ASP A 11 -6.89 -14.86 12.55
CA ASP A 11 -7.76 -15.20 13.67
C ASP A 11 -6.92 -15.65 14.89
N GLU A 12 -5.84 -16.41 14.70
CA GLU A 12 -4.94 -16.81 15.78
C GLU A 12 -4.22 -15.63 16.44
N ARG A 13 -3.78 -14.64 15.65
CA ARG A 13 -3.13 -13.43 16.17
C ARG A 13 -4.10 -12.56 16.94
N LEU A 14 -5.31 -12.39 16.42
CA LEU A 14 -6.39 -11.69 17.11
C LEU A 14 -6.75 -12.40 18.43
N ALA A 15 -6.78 -13.74 18.45
CA ALA A 15 -7.02 -14.52 19.66
C ALA A 15 -5.91 -14.33 20.72
N ARG A 16 -4.69 -14.01 20.29
CA ARG A 16 -3.57 -13.63 21.18
C ARG A 16 -3.61 -12.16 21.62
N GLY A 17 -4.57 -11.39 21.13
CA GLY A 17 -4.69 -9.96 21.41
C GLY A 17 -3.79 -9.07 20.56
N GLU A 18 -3.17 -9.61 19.50
CA GLU A 18 -2.40 -8.82 18.54
C GLU A 18 -3.37 -8.05 17.63
N SER A 19 -3.33 -6.73 17.72
CA SER A 19 -4.10 -5.83 16.85
C SER A 19 -3.30 -5.31 15.66
N GLU A 20 -2.01 -5.69 15.54
CA GLU A 20 -1.14 -5.28 14.45
C GLU A 20 -0.50 -6.50 13.77
N LEU A 21 -0.70 -6.61 12.46
CA LEU A 21 -0.05 -7.60 11.62
C LEU A 21 1.05 -6.93 10.81
N VAL A 22 2.28 -7.24 11.17
CA VAL A 22 3.48 -6.77 10.45
C VAL A 22 3.83 -7.79 9.36
N CYS A 23 3.68 -7.39 8.09
CA CYS A 23 4.03 -8.22 6.94
C CYS A 23 5.41 -7.81 6.39
N PRO A 24 6.48 -8.56 6.71
CA PRO A 24 7.81 -8.35 6.12
C PRO A 24 7.88 -8.76 4.64
N PRO A 25 8.93 -8.38 3.88
CA PRO A 25 8.98 -8.57 2.42
C PRO A 25 9.01 -10.03 1.95
N ASP A 26 9.38 -10.95 2.83
CA ASP A 26 9.30 -12.41 2.64
C ASP A 26 7.91 -12.99 2.90
N VAL A 27 6.98 -12.17 3.38
CA VAL A 27 5.59 -12.53 3.68
C VAL A 27 4.65 -11.91 2.66
N THR A 28 3.78 -12.74 2.08
CA THR A 28 2.75 -12.29 1.15
C THR A 28 1.38 -12.43 1.78
N ILE A 29 0.66 -11.31 1.82
CA ILE A 29 -0.74 -11.26 2.22
C ILE A 29 -1.57 -10.93 0.99
N THR A 30 -2.59 -11.75 0.73
CA THR A 30 -3.56 -11.48 -0.33
C THR A 30 -4.45 -10.30 0.07
N ASP A 31 -5.00 -9.58 -0.90
CA ASP A 31 -5.85 -8.42 -0.60
C ASP A 31 -7.10 -8.82 0.18
N LEU A 32 -7.66 -10.00 -0.11
CA LEU A 32 -8.77 -10.58 0.65
C LEU A 32 -8.42 -10.82 2.13
N ALA A 33 -7.19 -11.27 2.42
CA ALA A 33 -6.74 -11.48 3.79
C ALA A 33 -6.49 -10.15 4.52
N ALA A 34 -5.98 -9.13 3.81
CA ALA A 34 -5.79 -7.80 4.37
C ALA A 34 -7.13 -7.11 4.69
N GLU A 35 -8.13 -7.27 3.82
CA GLU A 35 -9.49 -6.77 4.04
C GLU A 35 -10.16 -7.48 5.23
N TYR A 36 -10.01 -8.80 5.33
CA TYR A 36 -10.51 -9.58 6.45
C TYR A 36 -9.90 -9.12 7.79
N ALA A 37 -8.59 -8.92 7.83
CA ALA A 37 -7.88 -8.39 8.99
C ALA A 37 -8.42 -7.02 9.43
N ARG A 38 -8.62 -6.08 8.49
CA ARG A 38 -9.18 -4.75 8.78
C ARG A 38 -10.61 -4.84 9.32
N SER A 39 -11.44 -5.71 8.75
CA SER A 39 -12.84 -5.90 9.19
C SER A 39 -12.94 -6.39 10.65
N ARG A 40 -11.89 -7.08 11.13
CA ARG A 40 -11.77 -7.60 12.49
C ARG A 40 -11.00 -6.67 13.44
N GLY A 41 -10.67 -5.45 12.99
CA GLY A 41 -9.98 -4.45 13.80
C GLY A 41 -8.46 -4.61 13.85
N MET A 42 -7.88 -5.42 12.97
CA MET A 42 -6.43 -5.61 12.89
C MET A 42 -5.80 -4.65 11.87
N ALA A 43 -4.81 -3.88 12.32
CA ALA A 43 -4.00 -3.01 11.48
C ALA A 43 -2.95 -3.84 10.73
N VAL A 44 -3.05 -3.90 9.40
CA VAL A 44 -2.03 -4.58 8.58
C VAL A 44 -0.99 -3.56 8.14
N ARG A 45 0.25 -3.73 8.61
CA ARG A 45 1.41 -2.92 8.22
C ARG A 45 2.34 -3.75 7.33
N ARG A 46 2.40 -3.42 6.04
CA ARG A 46 3.42 -3.97 5.15
C ARG A 46 4.74 -3.26 5.45
N VAL A 47 5.76 -4.00 5.88
CA VAL A 47 7.11 -3.48 6.05
C VAL A 47 7.77 -3.50 4.69
N GLU A 48 7.35 -2.58 3.83
CA GLU A 48 8.24 -2.09 2.80
C GLU A 48 9.23 -1.16 3.51
N ALA A 49 10.51 -1.27 3.17
CA ALA A 49 11.54 -0.44 3.78
C ALA A 49 11.15 1.05 3.61
N ALA A 50 10.82 1.68 4.75
CA ALA A 50 10.47 3.09 4.93
C ALA A 50 9.18 3.60 4.27
N GLY A 51 8.18 3.93 5.10
CA GLY A 51 7.07 4.79 4.70
C GLY A 51 5.88 4.69 5.66
N VAL A 52 5.74 5.68 6.53
CA VAL A 52 4.76 5.73 7.61
C VAL A 52 3.35 6.10 7.11
N ALA A 53 2.36 5.45 7.72
CA ALA A 53 0.97 5.86 7.95
C ALA A 53 -0.10 5.73 6.84
N ALA A 54 -1.10 4.94 7.22
CA ALA A 54 -2.53 5.05 6.96
C ALA A 54 -3.05 6.36 6.30
N ALA A 55 -3.69 6.21 5.14
CA ALA A 55 -4.87 6.94 4.68
C ALA A 55 -5.46 6.10 3.53
N GLY A 56 -6.65 5.53 3.67
CA GLY A 56 -7.89 6.22 3.32
C GLY A 56 -8.31 5.81 1.91
N GLU A 57 -9.43 5.10 1.80
CA GLU A 57 -10.06 4.74 0.52
C GLU A 57 -10.14 5.96 -0.42
N GLY A 58 -9.66 5.78 -1.66
CA GLY A 58 -9.75 6.77 -2.74
C GLY A 58 -8.58 7.74 -2.90
N ALA A 59 -7.54 7.66 -2.06
CA ALA A 59 -6.31 8.41 -2.28
C ALA A 59 -5.43 7.70 -3.32
N VAL A 60 -5.18 8.36 -4.46
CA VAL A 60 -4.12 7.97 -5.39
C VAL A 60 -2.86 7.69 -4.57
N ASP A 61 -2.34 6.46 -4.67
CA ASP A 61 -1.16 6.05 -3.92
C ASP A 61 -0.03 7.09 -4.14
N PRO A 62 0.39 7.83 -3.09
CA PRO A 62 1.36 8.89 -3.23
C PRO A 62 2.72 8.37 -3.72
N GLN A 63 3.02 7.09 -3.49
CA GLN A 63 4.22 6.42 -3.98
C GLN A 63 4.12 6.16 -5.49
N VAL A 64 2.94 5.81 -6.01
CA VAL A 64 2.69 5.67 -7.46
C VAL A 64 2.81 7.03 -8.15
N ARG A 65 2.20 8.07 -7.59
CA ARG A 65 2.29 9.45 -8.12
C ARG A 65 3.74 9.93 -8.19
N ALA A 66 4.54 9.70 -7.16
CA ALA A 66 5.96 10.07 -7.13
C ALA A 66 6.81 9.30 -8.16
N LYS A 67 6.55 7.99 -8.33
CA LYS A 67 7.19 7.16 -9.37
C LYS A 67 6.86 7.66 -10.78
N VAL A 68 5.60 7.95 -11.06
CA VAL A 68 5.17 8.49 -12.37
C VAL A 68 5.83 9.84 -12.64
N ARG A 69 5.81 10.76 -11.65
CA ARG A 69 6.45 12.08 -11.79
C ARG A 69 7.94 11.96 -12.10
N SER A 70 8.68 11.14 -11.36
CA SER A 70 10.12 10.97 -11.58
C SER A 70 10.44 10.36 -12.94
N ALA A 71 9.67 9.36 -13.40
CA ALA A 71 9.82 8.79 -14.73
C ALA A 71 9.54 9.81 -15.85
N VAL A 72 8.49 10.62 -15.69
CA VAL A 72 8.13 11.65 -16.67
C VAL A 72 9.18 12.76 -16.73
N LEU A 73 9.73 13.17 -15.59
CA LEU A 73 10.82 14.14 -15.52
C LEU A 73 12.12 13.60 -16.13
N ALA A 74 12.45 12.32 -15.88
CA ALA A 74 13.61 11.67 -16.48
C ALA A 74 13.48 11.61 -18.01
N GLN A 75 12.27 11.43 -18.53
CA GLN A 75 11.99 11.36 -19.97
C GLN A 75 11.99 12.75 -20.65
N LEU A 76 11.44 13.78 -20.00
CA LEU A 76 11.32 15.12 -20.56
C LEU A 76 12.56 16.00 -20.31
N GLY A 77 13.36 15.69 -19.30
CA GLY A 77 14.53 16.47 -18.89
C GLY A 77 14.21 17.84 -18.30
N HIS A 78 12.94 18.21 -18.18
CA HIS A 78 12.46 19.46 -17.56
C HIS A 78 11.07 19.26 -16.96
N VAL A 79 10.64 20.19 -16.10
CA VAL A 79 9.33 20.17 -15.45
C VAL A 79 8.34 21.00 -16.28
N PRO A 80 7.41 20.40 -17.04
CA PRO A 80 6.38 21.16 -17.74
C PRO A 80 5.32 21.73 -16.77
N PRO A 81 4.71 22.89 -17.11
CA PRO A 81 3.62 23.44 -16.32
C PRO A 81 2.40 22.51 -16.35
N GLY A 82 1.73 22.36 -15.21
CA GLY A 82 0.54 21.50 -15.08
C GLY A 82 0.81 19.98 -15.04
N LEU A 83 2.08 19.56 -14.91
CA LEU A 83 2.45 18.14 -14.86
C LEU A 83 1.70 17.38 -13.75
N ASP A 84 1.67 17.95 -12.55
CA ASP A 84 1.05 17.28 -11.39
C ASP A 84 -0.47 17.09 -11.60
N GLU A 85 -1.16 18.07 -12.19
CA GLU A 85 -2.59 17.98 -12.50
C GLU A 85 -2.89 16.93 -13.57
N ALA A 86 -2.01 16.82 -14.57
CA ALA A 86 -2.13 15.79 -15.61
C ALA A 86 -1.91 14.38 -15.03
N ILE A 87 -0.94 14.22 -14.13
CA ILE A 87 -0.70 12.96 -13.42
C ILE A 87 -1.92 12.60 -12.55
N ASP A 88 -2.44 13.56 -11.79
CA ASP A 88 -3.60 13.32 -10.92
C ASP A 88 -4.87 12.97 -11.73
N ARG A 89 -5.04 13.56 -12.93
CA ARG A 89 -6.16 13.23 -13.83
C ARG A 89 -6.08 11.79 -14.32
N VAL A 90 -4.90 11.33 -14.75
CA VAL A 90 -4.70 9.96 -15.25
C VAL A 90 -4.91 8.96 -14.13
N LEU A 91 -4.35 9.22 -12.94
CA LEU A 91 -4.42 8.29 -11.81
C LEU A 91 -5.82 8.19 -11.18
N ARG A 92 -6.72 9.15 -11.43
CA ARG A 92 -8.12 9.11 -10.98
C ARG A 92 -9.10 8.54 -12.01
N GLY A 93 -8.69 8.42 -13.26
CA GLY A 93 -9.57 8.06 -14.40
C GLY A 93 -9.38 6.63 -14.91
N SER A 94 -8.70 5.75 -14.18
CA SER A 94 -8.48 4.33 -14.51
C SER A 94 -9.14 3.40 -13.52
#